data_AF-A0A428XKN9-F1
#
_entry.id   AF-A0A428XKN9-F1
#
_cell.length_a   1.000
_cell.length_b   1.000
_cell.length_c   1.000
_cell.angle_alpha   90.00
_cell.angle_beta   90.00
_cell.angle_gamma   90.00
#
_symmetry.space_group_name_H-M   'P 1'
#
loop_
_entity.id
_entity.type
_entity.pdbx_description
1 polymer ?
#
loop_
_entity_poly.entity_id
_entity_poly.type
_entity_poly.pdbx_seq_one_letter_code
_entity_poly.pdbx_strand_id
1 'polypeptide(L)'
;MDASDPYTTITESTFVARFLLDPDADTVDTVANVDAFVDLPDGSSWALTIFTVAEVGRLLARWKQTGEVANGSYFWVADQL
;
A
#
# COMPACT_ATOMS: atom_id res chain seq x y z
N MET A 1 12.99 -18.52 -18.18
CA MET A 1 12.96 -17.21 -17.52
C MET A 1 12.57 -17.52 -16.10
N ASP A 2 13.53 -17.51 -15.17
CA ASP A 2 13.19 -17.56 -13.74
C ASP A 2 12.44 -16.26 -13.46
N ALA A 3 11.11 -16.34 -13.38
CA ALA A 3 10.32 -15.27 -12.82
C ALA A 3 10.54 -15.36 -11.31
N SER A 4 11.60 -14.72 -10.83
CA SER A 4 11.73 -14.44 -9.41
C SER A 4 10.41 -13.80 -8.96
N ASP A 5 9.87 -14.29 -7.84
CA ASP A 5 8.66 -13.76 -7.24
C ASP A 5 8.79 -12.22 -7.12
N PRO A 6 7.87 -11.41 -7.69
CA PRO A 6 8.03 -9.94 -7.70
C PRO A 6 7.88 -9.31 -6.32
N TYR A 7 7.58 -10.10 -5.29
CA TYR A 7 7.33 -9.60 -3.95
C TYR A 7 8.58 -9.57 -3.09
N THR A 8 8.76 -8.46 -2.37
CA THR A 8 9.52 -8.49 -1.13
C THR A 8 8.65 -9.16 -0.06
N THR A 9 9.11 -10.28 0.48
CA THR A 9 8.33 -11.10 1.42
C THR A 9 8.89 -11.03 2.84
N ILE A 10 8.02 -10.74 3.80
CA ILE A 10 8.29 -10.83 5.24
C ILE A 10 7.49 -12.01 5.79
N THR A 11 8.19 -12.97 6.39
CA THR A 11 7.59 -14.17 6.98
C THR A 11 7.73 -14.11 8.49
N GLU A 12 6.59 -14.05 9.18
CA GLU A 12 6.50 -14.07 10.64
C GLU A 12 5.65 -15.25 11.11
N SER A 13 5.76 -15.62 12.39
CA SER A 13 4.94 -16.70 12.96
C SER A 13 3.43 -16.42 12.93
N THR A 14 3.05 -15.15 12.84
CA THR A 14 1.66 -14.68 12.89
C THR A 14 1.10 -14.22 11.56
N PHE A 15 1.93 -14.02 10.53
CA PHE A 15 1.50 -13.60 9.19
C PHE A 15 2.61 -13.79 8.15
N VAL A 16 2.22 -13.81 6.87
CA VAL A 16 3.13 -13.62 5.74
C VAL A 16 2.70 -12.36 5.00
N ALA A 17 3.60 -11.39 4.85
CA ALA A 17 3.34 -10.15 4.13
C ALA A 17 4.16 -10.10 2.84
N ARG A 18 3.50 -9.81 1.73
CA ARG A 18 4.09 -9.72 0.39
C ARG A 18 3.88 -8.32 -0.15
N PHE A 19 4.97 -7.58 -0.35
CA PHE A 19 4.97 -6.20 -0.82
C PHE A 19 5.37 -6.16 -2.29
N LEU A 20 4.56 -5.48 -3.11
CA LEU A 20 4.87 -5.26 -4.51
C LEU A 20 5.77 -4.03 -4.65
N LEU A 21 7.09 -4.27 -4.68
CA LEU A 21 8.11 -3.24 -4.82
C LEU A 21 8.86 -3.44 -6.14
N ASP A 22 9.24 -2.35 -6.79
CA ASP A 22 10.21 -2.38 -7.87
C ASP A 22 11.63 -2.48 -7.28
N PRO A 23 12.34 -3.61 -7.42
CA PRO A 23 13.66 -3.79 -6.82
C PRO A 23 14.72 -2.83 -7.39
N ASP A 24 14.47 -2.24 -8.57
CA ASP A 24 15.41 -1.33 -9.24
C ASP A 24 15.10 0.15 -8.94
N ALA A 25 13.89 0.48 -8.49
CA ALA A 25 13.44 1.87 -8.28
C ALA A 25 13.04 2.19 -6.82
N ASP A 26 12.49 1.22 -6.10
CA ASP A 26 12.03 1.42 -4.73
C ASP A 26 13.18 1.24 -3.73
N THR A 27 13.37 2.27 -2.92
CA THR A 27 14.32 2.30 -1.82
C THR A 27 13.58 2.68 -0.54
N VAL A 28 14.24 2.48 0.60
CA VAL A 28 13.69 2.89 1.91
C VAL A 28 13.30 4.37 1.93
N ASP A 29 14.03 5.22 1.21
CA ASP A 29 13.80 6.67 1.20
C ASP A 29 12.78 7.13 0.14
N THR A 30 12.47 6.29 -0.85
CA THR A 30 11.62 6.66 -2.01
C THR A 30 10.24 6.01 -1.98
N VAL A 31 10.11 4.84 -1.37
CA VAL A 31 8.81 4.15 -1.29
C VAL A 31 7.84 4.94 -0.41
N ALA A 32 6.71 5.33 -0.99
CA ALA A 32 5.71 6.17 -0.31
C ALA A 32 4.27 5.67 -0.44
N ASN A 33 4.04 4.74 -1.38
CA ASN A 33 2.77 4.09 -1.70
C ASN A 33 3.08 2.67 -2.20
N VAL A 34 2.58 1.64 -1.52
CA VAL A 34 2.87 0.23 -1.86
C VAL A 34 1.63 -0.64 -1.67
N ASP A 35 1.39 -1.53 -2.63
CA ASP A 35 0.39 -2.59 -2.49
C ASP A 35 0.99 -3.79 -1.75
N ALA A 36 0.22 -4.34 -0.81
CA ALA A 36 0.61 -5.48 0.00
C ALA A 36 -0.51 -6.50 0.16
N PHE A 37 -0.12 -7.76 0.23
CA PHE A 37 -0.97 -8.88 0.61
C PHE A 37 -0.51 -9.44 1.94
N VAL A 38 -1.45 -9.73 2.84
CA VAL A 38 -1.17 -10.33 4.15
C VAL A 38 -1.98 -11.60 4.30
N ASP A 39 -1.28 -12.73 4.42
CA ASP A 39 -1.85 -14.05 4.66
C ASP A 39 -1.70 -14.42 6.14
N LEU A 40 -2.79 -14.87 6.78
CA LEU A 40 -2.82 -15.26 8.20
C LEU A 40 -2.85 -16.79 8.37
N PRO A 41 -2.43 -17.33 9.54
CA PRO A 41 -2.40 -18.77 9.79
C PRO A 41 -3.78 -19.46 9.74
N ASP A 42 -4.87 -18.71 9.92
CA ASP A 42 -6.23 -19.21 9.81
C ASP A 42 -6.71 -19.37 8.35
N GLY A 43 -5.85 -19.03 7.38
CA GLY A 43 -6.13 -19.09 5.95
C GLY A 43 -6.85 -17.85 5.40
N SER A 44 -7.11 -16.83 6.22
CA SER A 44 -7.61 -15.55 5.74
C SER A 44 -6.51 -14.72 5.08
N SER A 45 -6.91 -13.91 4.10
CA SER A 45 -6.00 -13.05 3.34
C SER A 45 -6.57 -11.64 3.21
N TRP A 46 -5.68 -10.65 3.31
CA TRP A 46 -6.00 -9.23 3.20
C TRP A 46 -5.21 -8.64 2.03
N ALA A 47 -5.85 -7.73 1.29
CA ALA A 47 -5.18 -6.88 0.31
C ALA A 47 -5.30 -5.43 0.79
N LEU A 48 -4.18 -4.71 0.83
CA LEU A 48 -4.12 -3.33 1.28
C LEU A 48 -3.13 -2.50 0.47
N THR A 49 -3.43 -1.21 0.35
CA THR A 49 -2.49 -0.21 -0.14
C THR A 49 -2.02 0.64 1.04
N ILE A 50 -0.71 0.72 1.24
CA ILE A 50 -0.08 1.44 2.35
C ILE A 50 0.54 2.73 1.81
N PHE A 51 0.21 3.86 2.43
CA PHE A 51 0.80 5.16 2.13
C PHE A 51 1.58 5.69 3.33
N THR A 52 2.67 6.42 3.06
CA THR A 52 3.21 7.34 4.07
C THR A 52 2.26 8.52 4.25
N VAL A 53 2.27 9.12 5.44
CA VAL A 53 1.45 10.32 5.71
C VAL A 53 1.84 11.48 4.79
N ALA A 54 3.13 11.61 4.46
CA ALA A 54 3.61 12.63 3.55
C ALA A 54 3.04 12.45 2.13
N GLU A 55 2.98 11.21 1.65
CA GLU A 55 2.41 10.91 0.33
C GLU A 55 0.91 11.20 0.28
N VAL A 56 0.17 10.88 1.34
CA VAL A 56 -1.24 11.29 1.47
C VAL A 56 -1.35 12.81 1.32
N GLY A 57 -0.55 13.59 2.07
CA GLY A 57 -0.57 15.05 1.99
C GLY A 57 -0.27 15.58 0.57
N ARG A 58 0.71 14.99 -0.13
CA ARG A 58 1.04 15.33 -1.51
C ARG A 58 -0.11 15.07 -2.48
N LEU A 59 -0.76 13.91 -2.35
CA LEU A 59 -1.91 13.54 -3.18
C LEU A 59 -3.10 14.46 -2.95
N LEU A 60 -3.47 14.73 -1.69
CA LEU A 60 -4.56 15.66 -1.38
C LEU A 60 -4.30 17.07 -1.92
N ALA A 61 -3.05 17.57 -1.81
CA ALA A 61 -2.67 18.87 -2.36
C ALA A 61 -2.77 18.91 -3.90
N ARG A 62 -2.32 17.86 -4.59
CA ARG A 62 -2.48 17.72 -6.04
C ARG A 62 -3.95 17.70 -6.43
N TRP A 63 -4.76 16.88 -5.78
CA TRP A 63 -6.19 16.73 -6.09
C TRP A 63 -7.00 17.99 -5.81
N LYS A 64 -6.60 18.79 -4.81
CA LYS A 64 -7.15 20.13 -4.61
C LYS A 64 -6.87 21.08 -5.79
N GLN A 65 -5.72 20.94 -6.44
CA GLN A 65 -5.36 21.75 -7.61
C GLN A 65 -6.05 21.25 -8.89
N THR A 66 -6.18 19.94 -9.07
CA THR A 66 -6.74 19.33 -10.30
C THR A 66 -8.25 19.20 -10.26
N GLY A 67 -8.87 19.20 -9.08
CA GLY A 67 -10.29 18.94 -8.87
C GLY A 67 -10.65 17.44 -8.81
N GLU A 68 -9.65 16.56 -8.89
CA GLU A 68 -9.85 15.11 -8.75
C GLU A 68 -10.25 14.74 -7.31
N VAL A 69 -10.85 13.57 -7.13
CA VAL A 69 -11.16 12.98 -5.80
C VAL A 69 -11.85 13.99 -4.85
N ALA A 70 -12.91 14.63 -5.33
CA ALA A 70 -13.65 15.67 -4.60
C ALA A 70 -12.75 16.81 -4.08
N ASN A 71 -11.82 17.29 -4.91
CA ASN A 71 -10.83 18.33 -4.58
C ASN A 71 -9.87 17.93 -3.43
N GLY A 72 -9.54 16.64 -3.31
CA GLY A 72 -8.73 16.14 -2.20
C GLY A 72 -9.45 16.16 -0.85
N SER A 73 -10.78 16.09 -0.86
CA SER A 73 -11.56 15.88 0.36
C SER A 73 -11.52 14.40 0.73
N TYR A 74 -11.26 14.08 1.99
CA TYR A 74 -11.36 12.71 2.49
C TYR A 74 -12.51 12.61 3.51
N PHE A 75 -13.20 11.49 3.50
CA PHE A 75 -14.15 11.09 4.54
C PHE A 75 -13.75 9.70 5.01
N TRP A 76 -13.68 9.52 6.32
CA TRP A 76 -13.54 8.20 6.92
C TRP A 76 -14.91 7.75 7.40
N VAL A 77 -15.34 6.59 6.92
CA VAL A 77 -16.57 5.94 7.39
C VAL A 77 -16.15 4.53 7.82
N ALA A 78 -16.41 4.21 9.09
CA ALA A 78 -16.35 2.81 9.52
C ALA A 78 -17.51 2.08 8.83
N ASP A 79 -17.20 0.99 8.14
CA ASP A 79 -18.24 0.12 7.60
C ASP A 79 -19.12 -0.35 8.77
N GLN A 80 -20.40 -0.02 8.72
CA GLN A 80 -21.33 -0.37 9.79
C GLN A 80 -21.85 -1.76 9.48
N LEU A 81 -21.07 -2.77 9.91
CA LEU A 81 -21.43 -4.18 10.13
C LEU A 81 -22.56 -4.77 9.27
#